data_AF-A0A7V7BBJ1-F1
#
_entry.id   AF-A0A7V7BBJ1-F1
#
_cell.length_a   1.000
_cell.length_b   1.000
_cell.length_c   1.000
_cell.angle_alpha   90.00
_cell.angle_beta   90.00
_cell.angle_gamma   90.00
#
_symmetry.space_group_name_H-M   'P 1'
#
loop_
_entity.id
_entity.type
_entity.pdbx_description
1 polymer ?
#
loop_
_entity_poly.entity_id
_entity_poly.type
_entity_poly.pdbx_seq_one_letter_code
_entity_poly.pdbx_strand_id
1 'polypeptide(L)'
;MLTLRQQKGVVWGIIWSFIAWVPYYTEYLGSVRNYLGIPAALGLNLELALKRGDAFVYSILFGAGIGFLAASLLDLLASNVKVIGLFSSKKKRVLRRGL
;
A
#
# COMPACT_ATOMS: atom_id res chain seq x y z
N MET A 1 6.39 -2.13 15.59
CA MET A 1 6.22 -0.70 15.26
C MET A 1 6.14 -0.61 13.74
N LEU A 2 5.02 -0.13 13.18
CA LEU A 2 4.83 -0.04 11.72
C LEU A 2 5.79 0.99 11.12
N THR A 3 6.38 0.70 9.96
CA THR A 3 7.23 1.67 9.26
C THR A 3 6.37 2.77 8.63
N LEU A 4 6.92 3.99 8.50
CA LEU A 4 6.23 5.09 7.80
C LEU A 4 5.84 4.72 6.36
N ARG A 5 6.58 3.80 5.73
CA ARG A 5 6.31 3.32 4.37
C ARG A 5 5.12 2.36 4.34
N GLN A 6 5.03 1.44 5.29
CA GLN A 6 3.85 0.58 5.46
C GLN A 6 2.58 1.40 5.72
N GLN A 7 2.67 2.43 6.59
CA GLN A 7 1.55 3.33 6.84
C GLN A 7 1.12 4.08 5.57
N LYS A 8 2.08 4.61 4.80
CA LYS A 8 1.79 5.24 3.50
C LYS A 8 1.20 4.24 2.50
N GLY A 9 1.69 3.00 2.47
CA GLY A 9 1.16 1.93 1.61
C GLY A 9 -0.30 1.60 1.90
N VAL A 10 -0.66 1.54 3.18
CA VAL A 10 -2.07 1.38 3.60
C VAL A 10 -2.92 2.56 3.13
N VAL A 11 -2.46 3.80 3.35
CA VAL A 11 -3.19 5.00 2.93
C VAL A 11 -3.39 5.02 1.40
N TRP A 12 -2.34 4.71 0.63
CA TRP A 12 -2.45 4.59 -0.82
C TRP A 12 -3.40 3.47 -1.25
N GLY A 13 -3.38 2.32 -0.56
CA GLY A 13 -4.31 1.23 -0.80
C GLY A 13 -5.77 1.60 -0.55
N ILE A 14 -6.03 2.39 0.50
CA ILE A 14 -7.37 2.93 0.78
C ILE A 14 -7.80 3.90 -0.32
N ILE A 15 -6.97 4.88 -0.68
CA ILE A 15 -7.26 5.84 -1.76
C ILE A 15 -7.53 5.11 -3.07
N TRP A 16 -6.72 4.10 -3.39
CA TRP A 16 -6.91 3.27 -4.58
C TRP A 16 -8.25 2.53 -4.55
N SER A 17 -8.71 2.07 -3.38
CA SER A 17 -10.02 1.44 -3.22
C SER A 17 -11.17 2.40 -3.51
N PHE A 18 -11.08 3.66 -3.08
CA PHE A 18 -12.09 4.68 -3.43
C PHE A 18 -12.11 4.92 -4.94
N ILE A 19 -10.93 5.05 -5.56
CA ILE A 19 -10.81 5.28 -7.01
C ILE A 19 -11.32 4.07 -7.80
N ALA A 20 -11.20 2.85 -7.27
CA ALA A 20 -11.64 1.62 -7.92
C ALA A 20 -13.13 1.59 -8.27
N TRP A 21 -13.96 2.34 -7.53
CA TRP A 21 -15.40 2.44 -7.79
C TRP A 21 -15.73 3.40 -8.94
N VAL A 22 -14.84 4.34 -9.28
CA VAL A 22 -15.04 5.25 -10.42
C VAL A 22 -15.18 4.48 -11.75
N PRO A 23 -14.22 3.63 -12.18
CA PRO A 23 -14.35 2.83 -13.40
C PRO A 23 -15.41 1.73 -13.29
N TYR A 24 -15.85 1.41 -12.08
CA TYR A 24 -16.93 0.45 -11.87
C TYR A 24 -18.29 1.06 -12.21
N TYR A 25 -18.54 2.30 -11.79
CA TYR A 25 -19.78 3.02 -12.07
C TYR A 25 -19.75 3.81 -13.39
N THR A 26 -18.56 4.12 -13.91
CA THR A 26 -18.41 4.86 -15.15
C THR A 26 -17.65 4.02 -16.17
N GLU A 27 -18.27 3.77 -17.33
CA GLU A 27 -17.59 3.11 -18.46
C GLU A 27 -16.43 3.96 -19.04
N TYR A 28 -16.29 5.21 -18.57
CA TYR A 28 -15.27 6.19 -18.97
C TYR A 28 -13.82 5.71 -18.85
N LEU A 29 -13.55 4.67 -18.05
CA LEU A 29 -12.20 4.17 -17.77
C LEU A 29 -12.02 2.69 -18.17
N GLY A 30 -12.78 2.21 -19.16
CA GLY A 30 -12.77 0.81 -19.60
C GLY A 30 -11.37 0.19 -19.81
N SER A 31 -10.44 0.94 -20.41
CA SER A 31 -9.06 0.46 -20.66
C SER A 31 -8.23 0.27 -19.39
N VAL A 32 -8.50 1.06 -18.33
CA VAL A 32 -7.73 1.03 -17.06
C VAL A 32 -8.49 0.30 -15.96
N ARG A 33 -9.76 -0.08 -16.21
CA ARG A 33 -10.65 -0.79 -15.28
C ARG A 33 -10.02 -2.07 -14.74
N ASN A 34 -9.28 -2.80 -15.56
CA ASN A 34 -8.65 -4.05 -15.14
C ASN A 34 -7.58 -3.86 -14.06
N TYR A 35 -6.98 -2.67 -13.95
CA TYR A 35 -6.01 -2.34 -12.90
C TYR A 35 -6.66 -1.55 -11.77
N LEU A 36 -7.41 -0.50 -12.09
CA LEU A 36 -8.01 0.37 -11.07
C LEU A 36 -9.18 -0.31 -10.35
N GLY A 37 -9.97 -1.13 -11.03
CA GLY A 37 -11.18 -1.76 -10.48
C GLY A 37 -10.94 -3.03 -9.67
N ILE A 38 -9.69 -3.47 -9.49
CA ILE A 38 -9.35 -4.71 -8.76
C ILE A 38 -9.93 -4.70 -7.34
N PRO A 39 -9.74 -3.65 -6.51
CA PRO A 39 -10.29 -3.63 -5.15
C PRO A 39 -11.82 -3.74 -5.13
N ALA A 40 -12.52 -3.04 -6.03
CA ALA A 40 -13.98 -3.06 -6.12
C ALA A 40 -14.49 -4.44 -6.55
N ALA A 41 -13.89 -5.04 -7.57
CA ALA A 41 -14.25 -6.39 -8.04
C ALA A 41 -14.03 -7.45 -6.93
N LEU A 42 -12.93 -7.36 -6.19
CA LEU A 42 -12.67 -8.26 -5.06
C LEU A 42 -13.68 -8.06 -3.92
N GLY A 43 -14.02 -6.81 -3.60
CA GLY A 43 -15.04 -6.50 -2.60
C GLY A 43 -16.41 -7.08 -2.94
N LEU A 44 -16.85 -6.91 -4.20
CA LEU A 44 -18.11 -7.45 -4.71
C LEU A 44 -18.14 -8.98 -4.70
N ASN A 45 -17.07 -9.62 -5.18
CA ASN A 45 -16.98 -11.07 -5.18
C ASN A 45 -17.03 -11.65 -3.76
N LEU A 46 -16.46 -10.94 -2.77
CA LEU A 46 -16.52 -11.36 -1.39
C LEU A 46 -17.92 -11.22 -0.80
N GLU A 47 -18.61 -10.11 -1.08
CA GLU A 47 -20.01 -9.93 -0.67
C GLU A 47 -20.90 -11.03 -1.27
N LEU A 48 -20.73 -11.32 -2.55
CA LEU A 48 -21.45 -12.41 -3.25
C LEU A 48 -21.17 -13.78 -2.63
N ALA A 49 -19.91 -14.06 -2.29
CA ALA A 49 -19.51 -15.33 -1.68
C ALA A 49 -20.05 -15.50 -0.25
N LEU A 50 -20.02 -14.43 0.55
CA LEU A 50 -20.46 -14.43 1.94
C LEU A 50 -21.97 -14.19 2.09
N LYS A 51 -22.64 -13.73 1.03
CA LYS A 51 -24.05 -13.29 0.99
C LYS A 51 -24.41 -12.30 2.10
N ARG A 52 -23.41 -11.55 2.58
CA ARG A 52 -23.52 -10.63 3.72
C ARG A 52 -22.39 -9.62 3.66
N GLY A 53 -22.68 -8.41 4.13
CA GLY A 53 -21.72 -7.32 4.27
C GLY A 53 -21.90 -6.25 3.22
N ASP A 54 -20.87 -5.42 3.06
CA ASP A 54 -20.84 -4.30 2.12
C ASP A 54 -19.56 -4.41 1.29
N ALA A 55 -19.73 -4.63 -0.02
CA ALA A 55 -18.65 -4.70 -0.99
C ALA A 55 -17.71 -3.49 -0.92
N PHE A 56 -18.22 -2.31 -0.57
CA PHE A 56 -17.41 -1.12 -0.42
C PHE A 56 -16.41 -1.27 0.73
N VAL A 57 -16.88 -1.71 1.90
CA VAL A 57 -16.02 -1.96 3.06
C VAL A 57 -15.00 -3.07 2.77
N TYR A 58 -15.44 -4.15 2.11
CA TYR A 58 -14.53 -5.23 1.71
C TYR A 58 -13.47 -4.76 0.71
N SER A 59 -13.83 -3.89 -0.24
CA SER A 59 -12.88 -3.31 -1.19
C SER A 59 -11.78 -2.52 -0.48
N ILE A 60 -12.13 -1.73 0.54
CA ILE A 60 -11.18 -0.96 1.36
C ILE A 60 -10.25 -1.89 2.13
N LEU A 61 -10.79 -2.95 2.74
CA LEU A 61 -10.00 -3.96 3.46
C LEU A 61 -8.99 -4.62 2.52
N PHE A 62 -9.41 -5.02 1.33
CA PHE A 62 -8.52 -5.62 0.34
C PHE A 62 -7.47 -4.62 -0.17
N GLY A 63 -7.86 -3.40 -0.53
CA GLY A 63 -6.90 -2.41 -1.01
C GLY A 63 -5.89 -2.00 0.07
N ALA A 64 -6.32 -1.83 1.32
CA ALA A 64 -5.44 -1.60 2.45
C ALA A 64 -4.48 -2.78 2.68
N GLY A 65 -4.98 -4.02 2.62
CA GLY A 65 -4.17 -5.23 2.74
C GLY A 65 -3.14 -5.38 1.63
N ILE A 66 -3.54 -5.17 0.37
CA ILE A 66 -2.64 -5.19 -0.80
C ILE A 66 -1.60 -4.08 -0.68
N GLY A 67 -2.01 -2.86 -0.33
CA GLY A 67 -1.11 -1.73 -0.14
C GLY A 67 -0.08 -1.97 0.97
N PHE A 68 -0.51 -2.60 2.07
CA PHE A 68 0.37 -3.01 3.15
C PHE A 68 1.37 -4.09 2.73
N LEU A 69 0.91 -5.12 2.01
CA LEU A 69 1.76 -6.21 1.52
C LEU A 69 2.78 -5.69 0.50
N ALA A 70 2.36 -4.85 -0.44
CA ALA A 70 3.25 -4.23 -1.42
C ALA A 70 4.31 -3.35 -0.75
N ALA A 71 3.91 -2.50 0.21
CA ALA A 71 4.86 -1.68 0.96
C ALA A 71 5.82 -2.51 1.81
N SER A 72 5.35 -3.60 2.41
CA SER A 72 6.19 -4.53 3.17
C SER A 72 7.17 -5.26 2.27
N LEU A 73 6.75 -5.68 1.07
CA LEU A 73 7.64 -6.30 0.08
C LEU A 73 8.71 -5.31 -0.39
N LEU A 74 8.34 -4.05 -0.64
CA LEU A 74 9.30 -3.00 -0.99
C LEU A 74 10.28 -2.71 0.15
N ASP A 75 9.83 -2.74 1.40
CA ASP A 75 10.72 -2.60 2.56
C ASP A 75 11.65 -3.81 2.72
N LEU A 76 11.18 -5.03 2.45
CA LEU A 76 12.01 -6.24 2.45
C LEU A 76 13.04 -6.24 1.33
N LEU A 77 12.66 -5.79 0.13
CA LEU A 77 13.59 -5.64 -0.99
C LEU A 77 14.60 -4.52 -0.71
N ALA A 78 14.17 -3.38 -0.21
CA ALA A 78 15.07 -2.26 0.11
C ALA A 78 16.02 -2.57 1.28
N SER A 79 15.63 -3.44 2.21
CA SER A 79 16.47 -3.87 3.34
C SER A 79 17.43 -5.01 2.98
N ASN A 80 17.02 -5.93 2.09
CA ASN A 80 17.89 -6.98 1.55
C ASN A 80 18.85 -6.44 0.47
N VAL A 81 18.45 -5.43 -0.31
CA VAL A 81 19.36 -4.59 -1.10
C VAL A 81 20.03 -3.60 -0.15
N LYS A 82 20.78 -4.13 0.80
CA LYS A 82 21.78 -3.36 1.51
C LYS A 82 22.85 -3.08 0.46
N VAL A 83 22.77 -1.92 -0.19
CA VAL A 83 23.90 -1.36 -0.94
C VAL A 83 25.00 -1.14 0.10
N ILE A 84 25.81 -2.19 0.31
CA ILE A 84 27.03 -2.17 1.11
C ILE A 84 27.94 -1.17 0.40
N GLY A 85 27.88 0.11 0.79
CA GLY A 85 28.76 1.13 0.24
C GLY A 85 28.33 2.59 0.32
N LEU A 86 27.03 2.93 0.37
CA LEU A 86 26.65 4.31 0.01
C LEU A 86 26.36 5.30 1.16
N PHE A 87 26.14 4.85 2.40
CA PHE A 87 25.94 5.79 3.52
C PHE A 87 26.57 5.32 4.83
N SER A 88 27.90 5.19 4.85
CA SER A 88 28.66 5.33 6.10
C SER A 88 28.95 6.81 6.35
N SER A 89 27.93 7.60 6.64
CA SER A 89 28.11 8.91 7.28
C SER A 89 27.65 8.83 8.73
N LYS A 90 28.32 7.97 9.51
CA LYS A 90 28.41 8.18 10.95
C LYS A 90 29.27 9.44 11.17
N LYS A 91 28.68 10.63 11.04
CA LYS A 91 29.24 11.83 11.70
C LYS A 91 29.00 11.70 13.21
N LYS A 92 29.76 10.81 13.83
CA LYS A 92 29.94 10.76 15.29
C LYS A 92 30.71 12.03 15.63
N ARG A 93 30.00 13.10 16.01
CA ARG A 93 30.60 14.37 16.45
C ARG A 93 31.25 14.09 17.81
N VAL A 94 32.55 13.77 17.80
CA VAL A 94 33.35 13.68 19.01
C VAL A 94 33.51 15.10 19.54
N LEU A 95 32.74 15.43 20.58
CA LEU A 95 32.95 16.64 21.36
C LEU A 95 34.28 16.49 22.12
N ARG A 96 35.36 17.03 21.54
CA ARG A 96 36.59 17.35 22.27
C ARG A 96 36.39 18.67 23.00
N ARG A 97 36.23 18.62 24.31
CA ARG A 97 36.66 19.63 25.30
C ARG A 97 37.05 18.78 26.52
N GLY A 98 38.32 18.53 26.83
CA GLY A 98 39.35 19.53 27.09
C GLY A 98 39.06 20.14 28.46
N LEU A 99 39.42 19.41 29.52
CA LEU A 99 39.70 19.95 30.85
C LEU A 99 41.13 20.50 30.83
#